data_AF-A0A059DI27-F1
#
_entry.id   AF-A0A059DI27-F1
#
_cell.length_a   1.000
_cell.length_b   1.000
_cell.length_c   1.000
_cell.angle_alpha   90.00
_cell.angle_beta   90.00
_cell.angle_gamma   90.00
#
_symmetry.space_group_name_H-M   'P 1'
#
loop_
_entity.id
_entity.type
_entity.pdbx_description
1 polymer ?
#
loop_
_entity_poly.entity_id
_entity_poly.type
_entity_poly.pdbx_seq_one_letter_code
_entity_poly.pdbx_strand_id
1 'polypeptide(L)'
;MASYDLTPRIAPNLDRHLVFPMLEFLQERQLYPDEEILKSKIELLSQTNMVDYAMDIHKSLYHTEDVPQDMMERRAEVVARLKALEEAATPLVNFLQNPSAVQELRADRSYNLQMLQDRHQIGPEQIEALYQYAKFQFECGNYSGAADYLYQYRALCTNSERNLSALWGKLAAEILMQNWDIALEELNRLKEIIDSKSFSSPLNQVQSRIWLMNWSLFIFFNNENGRTQIIDLFNQDKYLNAIQTNAPHLLRYLATAFIVNKRRRPQFKDFIRVVQQEQHAFKDPIIEFLACVYVNYDFDGAQKKMRECEEVIDLE
;
A
#
# COMPACT_ATOMS: atom_id res chain seq x y z
N MET A 1 -17.24 -18.03 -9.53
CA MET A 1 -17.32 -16.56 -9.31
C MET A 1 -16.35 -16.14 -8.21
N ALA A 2 -16.54 -16.50 -6.93
CA ALA A 2 -15.57 -16.18 -5.85
C ALA A 2 -14.19 -16.91 -5.90
N SER A 3 -14.01 -17.90 -6.79
CA SER A 3 -12.79 -18.73 -6.85
C SER A 3 -11.55 -18.01 -7.36
N TYR A 4 -11.71 -16.88 -8.04
CA TYR A 4 -10.61 -16.11 -8.64
C TYR A 4 -10.26 -14.83 -7.89
N ASP A 5 -10.94 -14.58 -6.77
CA ASP A 5 -10.69 -13.41 -5.92
C ASP A 5 -9.30 -13.50 -5.29
N LEU A 6 -8.47 -12.48 -5.59
CA LEU A 6 -7.11 -12.36 -5.07
C LEU A 6 -7.04 -11.52 -3.80
N THR A 7 -8.14 -10.89 -3.37
CA THR A 7 -8.23 -10.08 -2.15
C THR A 7 -7.64 -10.80 -0.92
N PRO A 8 -7.97 -12.08 -0.61
CA PRO A 8 -7.38 -12.75 0.56
C PRO A 8 -5.87 -13.02 0.45
N ARG A 9 -5.30 -13.01 -0.77
CA ARG A 9 -3.85 -13.19 -1.01
C ARG A 9 -3.10 -11.85 -1.05
N ILE A 10 -3.77 -10.80 -1.47
CA ILE A 10 -3.21 -9.44 -1.55
C ILE A 10 -3.31 -8.74 -0.19
N ALA A 11 -4.43 -8.89 0.54
CA ALA A 11 -4.67 -8.21 1.81
C ALA A 11 -3.57 -8.40 2.88
N PRO A 12 -2.96 -9.59 3.07
CA PRO A 12 -1.85 -9.76 4.01
C PRO A 12 -0.59 -8.95 3.65
N ASN A 13 -0.47 -8.51 2.40
CA ASN A 13 0.65 -7.72 1.89
C ASN A 13 0.35 -6.22 1.83
N LEU A 14 -0.85 -5.79 2.25
CA LEU A 14 -1.29 -4.41 2.27
C LEU A 14 -1.45 -3.89 3.69
N ASP A 15 -1.37 -2.57 3.82
CA ASP A 15 -1.78 -1.91 5.04
C ASP A 15 -3.30 -2.00 5.23
N ARG A 16 -3.73 -2.08 6.50
CA ARG A 16 -5.14 -2.16 6.90
C ARG A 16 -6.02 -1.12 6.19
N HIS A 17 -5.52 0.10 6.04
CA HIS A 17 -6.27 1.19 5.41
C HIS A 17 -6.44 1.00 3.90
N LEU A 18 -5.49 0.34 3.22
CA LEU A 18 -5.55 0.06 1.77
C LEU A 18 -6.47 -1.13 1.44
N VAL A 19 -6.88 -1.92 2.44
CA VAL A 19 -7.83 -3.02 2.26
C VAL A 19 -9.27 -2.50 2.20
N PHE A 20 -9.59 -1.33 2.78
CA PHE A 20 -10.96 -0.80 2.76
C PHE A 20 -11.51 -0.54 1.34
N PRO A 21 -10.79 0.16 0.43
CA PRO A 21 -11.28 0.35 -0.93
C PRO A 21 -11.54 -0.98 -1.66
N MET A 22 -10.74 -2.01 -1.38
CA MET A 22 -10.97 -3.34 -1.95
C MET A 22 -12.26 -3.97 -1.40
N LEU A 23 -12.49 -3.89 -0.09
CA LEU A 23 -13.72 -4.40 0.52
C LEU A 23 -14.97 -3.61 0.09
N GLU A 24 -14.85 -2.31 -0.15
CA GLU A 24 -15.92 -1.49 -0.74
C GLU A 24 -16.23 -1.92 -2.18
N PHE A 25 -15.21 -2.16 -3.00
CA PHE A 25 -15.40 -2.68 -4.36
C PHE A 25 -16.09 -4.07 -4.36
N LEU A 26 -15.67 -4.98 -3.48
CA LEU A 26 -16.31 -6.29 -3.33
C LEU A 26 -17.78 -6.19 -2.93
N GLN A 27 -18.12 -5.18 -2.12
CA GLN A 27 -19.50 -4.89 -1.69
C GLN A 27 -20.33 -4.33 -2.86
N GLU A 28 -19.80 -3.36 -3.61
CA GLU A 28 -20.49 -2.80 -4.79
C GLU A 28 -20.76 -3.86 -5.87
N ARG A 29 -19.82 -4.80 -6.05
CA ARG A 29 -19.95 -5.90 -6.99
C ARG A 29 -20.83 -7.06 -6.48
N GLN A 30 -21.26 -7.03 -5.22
CA GLN A 30 -22.10 -8.05 -4.57
C GLN A 30 -21.54 -9.48 -4.73
N LEU A 31 -20.21 -9.61 -4.64
CA LEU A 31 -19.54 -10.91 -4.81
C LEU A 31 -19.68 -11.82 -3.61
N TYR A 32 -19.85 -11.22 -2.43
CA TYR A 32 -20.11 -11.88 -1.17
C TYR A 32 -21.34 -11.26 -0.51
N PRO A 33 -21.99 -11.96 0.44
CA PRO A 33 -23.05 -11.38 1.24
C PRO A 33 -22.55 -10.11 1.96
N ASP A 34 -23.32 -9.03 1.87
CA ASP A 34 -22.98 -7.74 2.50
C ASP A 34 -22.68 -7.90 4.00
N GLU A 35 -23.41 -8.79 4.69
CA GLU A 35 -23.20 -9.09 6.11
C GLU A 35 -21.80 -9.63 6.41
N GLU A 36 -21.23 -10.45 5.54
CA GLU A 36 -19.88 -11.00 5.72
C GLU A 36 -18.83 -9.92 5.52
N ILE A 37 -18.98 -9.09 4.48
CA ILE A 37 -18.07 -7.97 4.19
C ILE A 37 -18.11 -6.95 5.33
N LEU A 38 -19.30 -6.59 5.82
CA LEU A 38 -19.47 -5.65 6.94
C LEU A 38 -18.86 -6.20 8.23
N LYS A 39 -19.01 -7.50 8.52
CA LYS A 39 -18.33 -8.14 9.67
C LYS A 39 -16.81 -8.07 9.53
N SER A 40 -16.26 -8.39 8.35
CA SER A 40 -14.82 -8.28 8.09
C SER A 40 -14.32 -6.83 8.20
N LYS A 41 -15.10 -5.84 7.74
CA LYS A 41 -14.78 -4.41 7.92
C LYS A 41 -14.73 -4.04 9.41
N ILE A 42 -15.69 -4.50 10.22
CA ILE A 42 -15.69 -4.25 11.68
C ILE A 42 -14.47 -4.91 12.34
N GLU A 43 -14.12 -6.14 11.99
CA GLU A 43 -12.95 -6.81 12.54
C GLU A 43 -11.66 -6.06 12.20
N LEU A 44 -11.54 -5.59 10.96
CA LEU A 44 -10.40 -4.78 10.51
C LEU A 44 -10.34 -3.43 11.24
N LEU A 45 -11.49 -2.80 11.45
CA LEU A 45 -11.62 -1.55 12.19
C LEU A 45 -11.39 -1.70 13.69
N SER A 46 -11.63 -2.87 14.26
CA SER A 46 -11.42 -3.12 15.69
C SER A 46 -9.95 -2.95 16.10
N GLN A 47 -9.03 -3.07 15.14
CA GLN A 47 -7.59 -2.88 15.29
C GLN A 47 -7.09 -1.51 14.79
N THR A 48 -7.97 -0.67 14.24
CA THR A 48 -7.64 0.71 13.85
C THR A 48 -8.37 1.72 14.76
N ASN A 49 -7.92 2.97 14.76
CA ASN A 49 -8.52 4.03 15.57
C ASN A 49 -9.63 4.79 14.84
N MET A 50 -10.16 4.26 13.72
CA MET A 50 -11.28 4.83 12.98
C MET A 50 -12.63 4.45 13.61
N VAL A 51 -12.82 4.88 14.87
CA VAL A 51 -13.98 4.51 15.68
C VAL A 51 -15.28 5.04 15.07
N ASP A 52 -15.26 6.24 14.51
CA ASP A 52 -16.45 6.86 13.90
C ASP A 52 -16.97 6.04 12.69
N TYR A 53 -16.06 5.61 11.81
CA TYR A 53 -16.42 4.75 10.69
C TYR A 53 -16.85 3.33 11.13
N ALA A 54 -16.24 2.79 12.19
CA ALA A 54 -16.67 1.52 12.79
C ALA A 54 -18.09 1.58 13.36
N MET A 55 -18.44 2.70 14.00
CA MET A 55 -19.79 2.94 14.52
C MET A 55 -20.82 3.00 13.38
N ASP A 56 -20.51 3.68 12.28
CA ASP A 56 -21.41 3.79 11.13
C ASP A 56 -21.63 2.44 10.41
N ILE A 57 -20.58 1.62 10.30
CA ILE A 57 -20.70 0.25 9.77
C ILE A 57 -21.52 -0.64 10.71
N HIS A 58 -21.33 -0.52 12.02
CA HIS A 58 -22.11 -1.28 12.99
C HIS A 58 -23.60 -0.92 12.92
N LYS A 59 -23.93 0.38 12.82
CA LYS A 59 -25.31 0.84 12.60
C LYS A 59 -25.91 0.27 11.32
N SER A 60 -25.12 0.24 10.25
CA SER A 60 -25.53 -0.29 8.96
C SER A 60 -25.78 -1.80 8.99
N LEU A 61 -24.97 -2.56 9.74
CA LEU A 61 -25.07 -4.01 9.86
C LEU A 61 -26.27 -4.47 10.70
N TYR A 62 -26.53 -3.82 11.83
CA TYR A 62 -27.62 -4.22 12.73
C TYR A 62 -28.92 -3.44 12.51
N HIS A 63 -28.91 -2.45 11.60
CA HIS A 63 -30.02 -1.52 11.38
C HIS A 63 -30.50 -0.83 12.68
N THR A 64 -29.55 -0.55 13.58
CA THR A 64 -29.82 0.04 14.89
C THR A 64 -29.03 1.33 15.03
N GLU A 65 -29.62 2.37 15.62
CA GLU A 65 -28.89 3.61 15.97
C GLU A 65 -28.02 3.45 17.24
N ASP A 66 -28.28 2.39 18.02
CA ASP A 66 -27.57 2.10 19.27
C ASP A 66 -26.17 1.57 19.00
N VAL A 67 -25.20 2.44 19.32
CA VAL A 67 -23.78 2.09 19.34
C VAL A 67 -23.44 1.46 20.69
N PRO A 68 -22.69 0.33 20.73
CA PRO A 68 -22.22 -0.26 21.98
C PRO A 68 -21.43 0.74 22.85
N GLN A 69 -21.66 0.72 24.16
CA GLN A 69 -20.94 1.58 25.11
C GLN A 69 -19.41 1.43 25.00
N ASP A 70 -18.91 0.23 24.75
CA ASP A 70 -17.50 -0.06 24.51
C ASP A 70 -16.88 0.77 23.37
N MET A 71 -17.64 1.03 22.29
CA MET A 71 -17.16 1.85 21.18
C MET A 71 -17.13 3.34 21.53
N MET A 72 -18.08 3.81 22.35
CA MET A 72 -18.08 5.19 22.84
C MET A 72 -16.92 5.45 23.82
N GLU A 73 -16.60 4.50 24.69
CA GLU A 73 -15.44 4.60 25.59
C GLU A 73 -14.13 4.61 24.80
N ARG A 74 -13.98 3.73 23.81
CA ARG A 74 -12.82 3.73 22.90
C ARG A 74 -12.69 5.05 22.16
N ARG A 75 -13.80 5.64 21.70
CA ARG A 75 -13.78 6.96 21.06
C ARG A 75 -13.21 8.02 22.01
N ALA A 76 -13.66 8.04 23.27
CA ALA A 76 -13.16 8.99 24.26
C ALA A 76 -11.66 8.80 24.53
N GLU A 77 -11.18 7.56 24.63
CA GLU A 77 -9.76 7.25 24.79
C GLU A 77 -8.93 7.71 23.58
N VAL A 78 -9.39 7.40 22.36
CA VAL A 78 -8.73 7.79 21.11
C VAL A 78 -8.63 9.31 21.01
N VAL A 79 -9.70 10.05 21.30
CA VAL A 79 -9.70 11.51 21.27
C VAL A 79 -8.80 12.10 22.37
N ALA A 80 -8.76 11.50 23.56
CA ALA A 80 -7.86 11.95 24.63
C ALA A 80 -6.39 11.75 24.26
N ARG A 81 -6.04 10.60 23.68
CA ARG A 81 -4.68 10.32 23.17
C ARG A 81 -4.30 11.25 22.03
N LEU A 82 -5.23 11.55 21.12
CA LEU A 82 -5.00 12.50 20.02
C LEU A 82 -4.59 13.86 20.56
N LYS A 83 -5.35 14.40 21.54
CA LYS A 83 -5.06 15.69 22.16
C LYS A 83 -3.72 15.71 22.88
N ALA A 84 -3.39 14.66 23.64
CA ALA A 84 -2.10 14.58 24.33
C ALA A 84 -0.91 14.54 23.35
N LEU A 85 -1.04 13.78 22.25
CA LEU A 85 -0.01 13.72 21.20
C LEU A 85 0.09 15.03 20.41
N GLU A 86 -1.04 15.69 20.16
CA GLU A 86 -1.08 17.02 19.53
C GLU A 86 -0.37 18.06 20.40
N GLU A 87 -0.66 18.11 21.70
CA GLU A 87 0.01 19.00 22.66
C GLU A 87 1.53 18.75 22.70
N ALA A 88 1.95 17.47 22.69
CA ALA A 88 3.35 17.09 22.65
C ALA A 88 4.05 17.47 21.32
N ALA A 89 3.32 17.39 20.20
CA ALA A 89 3.84 17.74 18.88
C ALA A 89 3.74 19.25 18.56
N THR A 90 2.91 20.00 19.28
CA THR A 90 2.61 21.43 19.05
C THR A 90 3.87 22.30 18.96
N PRO A 91 4.89 22.18 19.82
CA PRO A 91 6.12 22.97 19.71
C PRO A 91 6.84 22.77 18.37
N LEU A 92 6.86 21.52 17.88
CA LEU A 92 7.48 21.17 16.61
C LEU A 92 6.60 21.58 15.42
N VAL A 93 5.28 21.40 15.50
CA VAL A 93 4.34 21.84 14.46
C VAL A 93 4.39 23.36 14.29
N ASN A 94 4.41 24.12 15.39
CA ASN A 94 4.55 25.58 15.36
C ASN A 94 5.89 26.01 14.77
N PHE A 95 6.97 25.28 15.05
CA PHE A 95 8.26 25.52 14.40
C PHE A 95 8.20 25.27 12.89
N LEU A 96 7.56 24.18 12.48
CA LEU A 96 7.44 23.78 11.07
C LEU A 96 6.49 24.67 10.25
N GLN A 97 5.50 25.30 10.90
CA GLN A 97 4.65 26.31 10.27
C GLN A 97 5.37 27.65 10.02
N ASN A 98 6.51 27.90 10.66
CA ASN A 98 7.29 29.12 10.48
C ASN A 98 8.22 29.00 9.26
N PRO A 99 7.94 29.70 8.14
CA PRO A 99 8.71 29.55 6.89
C PRO A 99 10.17 29.95 7.04
N SER A 100 10.44 30.95 7.88
CA SER A 100 11.78 31.45 8.19
C SER A 100 12.63 30.42 8.94
N ALA A 101 12.01 29.60 9.79
CA ALA A 101 12.68 28.58 10.58
C ALA A 101 12.99 27.32 9.75
N VAL A 102 12.11 26.98 8.80
CA VAL A 102 12.31 25.90 7.83
C VAL A 102 13.43 26.26 6.84
N GLN A 103 13.61 27.54 6.48
CA GLN A 103 14.74 28.00 5.66
C GLN A 103 16.09 27.92 6.38
N GLU A 104 16.12 27.94 7.72
CA GLU A 104 17.35 27.74 8.49
C GLU A 104 17.79 26.26 8.51
N LEU A 105 16.91 25.32 8.14
CA LEU A 105 17.27 23.89 8.04
C LEU A 105 18.27 23.67 6.91
N ARG A 106 19.43 23.12 7.27
CA ARG A 106 20.49 22.77 6.33
C ARG A 106 20.35 21.32 5.85
N ALA A 107 21.11 20.95 4.83
CA ALA A 107 21.19 19.56 4.34
C ALA A 107 21.75 18.59 5.42
N ASP A 108 22.52 19.10 6.39
CA ASP A 108 23.07 18.31 7.49
C ASP A 108 22.06 18.08 8.62
N ARG A 109 21.58 16.84 8.70
CA ARG A 109 20.56 16.41 9.67
C ARG A 109 21.06 16.47 11.12
N SER A 110 22.35 16.23 11.35
CA SER A 110 22.98 16.33 12.68
C SER A 110 23.04 17.77 13.18
N TYR A 111 23.30 18.73 12.28
CA TYR A 111 23.31 20.15 12.60
C TYR A 111 21.90 20.67 12.90
N ASN A 112 20.90 20.22 12.14
CA ASN A 112 19.50 20.58 12.40
C ASN A 112 19.04 20.09 13.77
N LEU A 113 19.44 18.88 14.19
CA LEU A 113 19.12 18.35 15.52
C LEU A 113 19.76 19.18 16.65
N GLN A 114 21.04 19.56 16.52
CA GLN A 114 21.71 20.40 17.51
C GLN A 114 21.11 21.81 17.57
N MET A 115 20.82 22.41 16.42
CA MET A 115 20.20 23.75 16.35
C MET A 115 18.79 23.76 16.99
N LEU A 116 17.99 22.71 16.73
CA LEU A 116 16.67 22.54 17.32
C LEU A 116 16.72 22.33 18.84
N GLN A 117 17.72 21.58 19.31
CA GLN A 117 17.94 21.33 20.73
C GLN A 117 18.41 22.59 21.46
N ASP A 118 19.35 23.34 20.87
CA ASP A 118 19.96 24.52 21.49
C ASP A 118 19.05 25.76 21.47
N ARG A 119 18.30 25.99 20.37
CA ARG A 119 17.45 27.19 20.21
C ARG A 119 16.00 26.99 20.62
N HIS A 120 15.46 25.79 20.43
CA HIS A 120 14.03 25.52 20.61
C HIS A 120 13.71 24.47 21.68
N GLN A 121 14.72 23.88 22.33
CA GLN A 121 14.55 22.76 23.29
C GLN A 121 13.80 21.56 22.69
N ILE A 122 13.84 21.43 21.36
CA ILE A 122 13.23 20.33 20.62
C ILE A 122 14.29 19.23 20.53
N GLY A 123 14.13 18.19 21.34
CA GLY A 123 14.95 17.01 21.36
C GLY A 123 14.43 15.89 20.42
N PRO A 124 15.10 14.74 20.41
CA PRO A 124 14.67 13.55 19.66
C PRO A 124 13.30 13.04 20.12
N GLU A 125 12.90 13.34 21.36
CA GLU A 125 11.60 12.97 21.92
C GLU A 125 10.43 13.65 21.21
N GLN A 126 10.55 14.94 20.87
CA GLN A 126 9.50 15.68 20.15
C GLN A 126 9.40 15.22 18.69
N ILE A 127 10.52 14.79 18.10
CA ILE A 127 10.55 14.18 16.76
C ILE A 127 9.86 12.82 16.79
N GLU A 128 10.10 12.01 17.82
CA GLU A 128 9.37 10.75 18.01
C GLU A 128 7.89 10.97 18.33
N ALA A 129 7.55 12.01 19.10
CA ALA A 129 6.17 12.42 19.34
C ALA A 129 5.46 12.81 18.03
N LEU A 130 6.13 13.51 17.10
CA LEU A 130 5.58 13.79 15.77
C LEU A 130 5.35 12.53 14.95
N TYR A 131 6.25 11.56 15.03
CA TYR A 131 6.03 10.27 14.34
C TYR A 131 4.83 9.52 14.92
N GLN A 132 4.69 9.48 16.25
CA GLN A 132 3.54 8.88 16.91
C GLN A 132 2.25 9.62 16.58
N TYR A 133 2.29 10.96 16.55
CA TYR A 133 1.17 11.80 16.15
C TYR A 133 0.77 11.58 14.69
N ALA A 134 1.73 11.55 13.76
CA ALA A 134 1.47 11.27 12.35
C ALA A 134 0.89 9.87 12.13
N LYS A 135 1.41 8.86 12.85
CA LYS A 135 0.85 7.52 12.85
C LYS A 135 -0.58 7.50 13.39
N PHE A 136 -0.86 8.24 14.46
CA PHE A 136 -2.19 8.34 15.04
C PHE A 136 -3.17 9.04 14.09
N GLN A 137 -2.76 10.12 13.44
CA GLN A 137 -3.54 10.81 12.41
C GLN A 137 -3.86 9.88 11.23
N PHE A 138 -2.89 9.06 10.79
CA PHE A 138 -3.11 8.04 9.78
C PHE A 138 -4.13 6.99 10.24
N GLU A 139 -4.01 6.47 11.47
CA GLU A 139 -4.94 5.50 12.05
C GLU A 139 -6.35 6.08 12.29
N CYS A 140 -6.49 7.39 12.41
CA CYS A 140 -7.78 8.10 12.48
C CYS A 140 -8.36 8.46 11.10
N GLY A 141 -7.63 8.24 10.00
CA GLY A 141 -8.07 8.50 8.64
C GLY A 141 -7.74 9.89 8.09
N ASN A 142 -6.94 10.69 8.80
CA ASN A 142 -6.45 11.98 8.31
C ASN A 142 -5.13 11.79 7.53
N TYR A 143 -5.25 11.39 6.27
CA TYR A 143 -4.10 11.05 5.44
C TYR A 143 -3.29 12.27 4.99
N SER A 144 -3.94 13.41 4.70
CA SER A 144 -3.25 14.62 4.26
C SER A 144 -2.31 15.16 5.33
N GLY A 145 -2.80 15.30 6.57
CA GLY A 145 -1.96 15.73 7.69
C GLY A 145 -0.82 14.74 7.96
N ALA A 146 -1.12 13.44 7.93
CA ALA A 146 -0.10 12.40 8.13
C ALA A 146 1.02 12.46 7.07
N ALA A 147 0.69 12.67 5.80
CA ALA A 147 1.69 12.78 4.72
C ALA A 147 2.65 13.96 4.93
N ASP A 148 2.11 15.12 5.29
CA ASP A 148 2.90 16.33 5.58
C ASP A 148 3.82 16.14 6.79
N TYR A 149 3.28 15.61 7.89
CA TYR A 149 4.08 15.36 9.09
C TYR A 149 5.16 14.31 8.87
N LEU A 150 4.90 13.26 8.08
CA LEU A 150 5.90 12.24 7.74
C LEU A 150 6.98 12.79 6.81
N TYR A 151 6.63 13.69 5.88
CA TYR A 151 7.61 14.39 5.05
C TYR A 151 8.54 15.25 5.90
N GLN A 152 7.99 16.02 6.84
CA GLN A 152 8.76 16.85 7.77
C GLN A 152 9.62 16.00 8.72
N TYR A 153 9.06 14.91 9.26
CA TYR A 153 9.79 13.95 10.08
C TYR A 153 11.01 13.38 9.35
N ARG A 154 10.87 13.06 8.06
CA ARG A 154 11.97 12.54 7.23
C ARG A 154 13.11 13.54 7.04
N ALA A 155 12.82 14.84 6.96
CA ALA A 155 13.85 15.87 6.86
C ALA A 155 14.71 15.94 8.13
N LEU A 156 14.14 15.59 9.28
CA LEU A 156 14.76 15.70 10.60
C LEU A 156 15.36 14.37 11.11
N CYS A 157 14.86 13.24 10.65
CA CYS A 157 15.24 11.93 11.18
C CYS A 157 16.61 11.44 10.64
N THR A 158 17.49 11.06 11.56
CA THR A 158 18.79 10.42 11.27
C THR A 158 18.73 8.90 11.24
N ASN A 159 17.67 8.29 11.81
CA ASN A 159 17.53 6.83 11.87
C ASN A 159 17.03 6.26 10.54
N SER A 160 17.82 5.34 9.98
CA SER A 160 17.56 4.70 8.69
C SER A 160 16.31 3.80 8.68
N GLU A 161 15.96 3.13 9.78
CA GLU A 161 14.78 2.24 9.86
C GLU A 161 13.48 3.03 10.00
N ARG A 162 13.48 4.05 10.86
CA ARG A 162 12.34 4.95 11.02
C ARG A 162 12.09 5.76 9.75
N ASN A 163 13.13 6.13 9.02
CA ASN A 163 13.00 6.78 7.71
C ASN A 163 12.31 5.86 6.69
N LEU A 164 12.66 4.57 6.64
CA LEU A 164 11.96 3.60 5.79
C LEU A 164 10.48 3.48 6.17
N SER A 165 10.18 3.38 7.47
CA SER A 165 8.81 3.25 7.97
C SER A 165 7.97 4.50 7.68
N ALA A 166 8.56 5.69 7.84
CA ALA A 166 7.91 6.96 7.49
C ALA A 166 7.62 7.06 5.99
N LEU A 167 8.50 6.52 5.15
CA LEU A 167 8.31 6.52 3.70
C LEU A 167 7.18 5.60 3.26
N TRP A 168 7.06 4.42 3.88
CA TRP A 168 5.91 3.53 3.69
C TRP A 168 4.61 4.22 4.12
N GLY A 169 4.58 4.85 5.30
CA GLY A 169 3.40 5.57 5.77
C GLY A 169 2.99 6.73 4.86
N LYS A 170 3.98 7.49 4.34
CA LYS A 170 3.72 8.55 3.36
C LYS A 170 3.14 7.97 2.07
N LEU A 171 3.74 6.91 1.53
CA LEU A 171 3.25 6.24 0.32
C LEU A 171 1.81 5.76 0.50
N ALA A 172 1.49 5.13 1.63
CA ALA A 172 0.13 4.68 1.93
C ALA A 172 -0.86 5.86 1.99
N ALA A 173 -0.47 6.97 2.62
CA ALA A 173 -1.31 8.18 2.70
C ALA A 173 -1.58 8.78 1.31
N GLU A 174 -0.56 8.88 0.45
CA GLU A 174 -0.73 9.41 -0.92
C GLU A 174 -1.59 8.51 -1.81
N ILE A 175 -1.47 7.17 -1.65
CA ILE A 175 -2.34 6.22 -2.36
C ILE A 175 -3.80 6.40 -1.91
N LEU A 176 -4.06 6.55 -0.61
CA LEU A 176 -5.40 6.75 -0.06
C LEU A 176 -6.01 8.10 -0.47
N MET A 177 -5.18 9.13 -0.63
CA MET A 177 -5.59 10.45 -1.16
C MET A 177 -5.73 10.47 -2.70
N GLN A 178 -5.41 9.37 -3.39
CA GLN A 178 -5.42 9.25 -4.86
C GLN A 178 -4.46 10.21 -5.59
N ASN A 179 -3.38 10.62 -4.93
CA ASN A 179 -2.34 11.49 -5.50
C ASN A 179 -1.28 10.67 -6.24
N TRP A 180 -1.60 10.21 -7.45
CA TRP A 180 -0.78 9.23 -8.19
C TRP A 180 0.61 9.73 -8.59
N ASP A 181 0.77 11.02 -8.89
CA ASP A 181 2.07 11.58 -9.30
C ASP A 181 3.07 11.60 -8.14
N ILE A 182 2.64 12.09 -6.97
CA ILE A 182 3.48 12.13 -5.76
C ILE A 182 3.75 10.70 -5.25
N ALA A 183 2.74 9.83 -5.31
CA ALA A 183 2.90 8.42 -4.94
C ALA A 183 3.94 7.72 -5.83
N LEU A 184 4.01 8.03 -7.13
CA LEU A 184 5.02 7.48 -8.03
C LEU A 184 6.44 7.95 -7.68
N GLU A 185 6.61 9.22 -7.32
CA GLU A 185 7.91 9.74 -6.85
C GLU A 185 8.37 9.04 -5.57
N GLU A 186 7.47 8.91 -4.58
CA GLU A 186 7.80 8.21 -3.33
C GLU A 186 8.04 6.71 -3.55
N LEU A 187 7.33 6.07 -4.48
CA LEU A 187 7.58 4.67 -4.85
C LEU A 187 8.98 4.46 -5.45
N ASN A 188 9.42 5.36 -6.36
CA ASN A 188 10.77 5.29 -6.92
C ASN A 188 11.85 5.49 -5.85
N ARG A 189 11.64 6.42 -4.91
CA ARG A 189 12.54 6.62 -3.76
C ARG A 189 12.57 5.39 -2.85
N LEU A 190 11.41 4.76 -2.61
CA LEU A 190 11.33 3.54 -1.81
C LEU A 190 12.10 2.40 -2.45
N LYS A 191 11.93 2.24 -3.77
CA LYS A 191 12.65 1.26 -4.58
C LYS A 191 14.17 1.45 -4.45
N GLU A 192 14.67 2.67 -4.63
CA GLU A 192 16.10 2.99 -4.49
C GLU A 192 16.63 2.62 -3.10
N ILE A 193 15.88 2.90 -2.03
CA ILE A 193 16.28 2.56 -0.66
C ILE A 193 16.28 1.05 -0.45
N ILE A 194 15.28 0.32 -0.95
CA ILE A 194 15.18 -1.14 -0.81
C ILE A 194 16.29 -1.85 -1.61
N ASP A 195 16.64 -1.31 -2.78
CA ASP A 195 17.68 -1.88 -3.63
C ASP A 195 19.11 -1.50 -3.22
N SER A 196 19.29 -0.34 -2.57
CA SER A 196 20.59 0.11 -2.04
C SER A 196 20.90 -0.44 -0.64
N LYS A 197 19.89 -0.70 0.20
CA LYS A 197 20.11 -1.29 1.53
C LYS A 197 20.41 -2.78 1.43
N SER A 198 21.54 -3.17 1.98
CA SER A 198 21.76 -4.52 2.50
C SER A 198 20.97 -4.66 3.82
N PHE A 199 19.74 -5.17 3.72
CA PHE A 199 18.96 -5.53 4.91
C PHE A 199 19.71 -6.59 5.72
N SER A 200 19.56 -6.56 7.04
CA SER A 200 20.15 -7.54 7.96
C SER A 200 19.68 -8.98 7.68
N SER A 201 18.48 -9.14 7.11
CA SER A 201 17.93 -10.41 6.67
C SER A 201 17.48 -10.34 5.20
N PRO A 202 17.99 -11.22 4.31
CA PRO A 202 17.53 -11.32 2.92
C PRO A 202 16.02 -11.58 2.80
N LEU A 203 15.41 -12.25 3.79
CA LEU A 203 13.99 -12.54 3.80
C LEU A 203 13.15 -11.26 3.94
N ASN A 204 13.55 -10.34 4.81
CA ASN A 204 12.87 -9.05 4.97
C ASN A 204 12.99 -8.17 3.73
N GLN A 205 14.10 -8.29 2.99
CA GLN A 205 14.27 -7.60 1.72
C GLN A 205 13.32 -8.14 0.65
N VAL A 206 13.19 -9.47 0.54
CA VAL A 206 12.23 -10.11 -0.38
C VAL A 206 10.80 -9.70 -0.02
N GLN A 207 10.44 -9.72 1.28
CA GLN A 207 9.13 -9.27 1.75
C GLN A 207 8.84 -7.81 1.38
N SER A 208 9.81 -6.92 1.60
CA SER A 208 9.68 -5.49 1.25
C SER A 208 9.49 -5.28 -0.25
N ARG A 209 10.15 -6.10 -1.09
CA ARG A 209 9.92 -6.09 -2.56
C ARG A 209 8.51 -6.55 -2.91
N ILE A 210 7.98 -7.58 -2.24
CA ILE A 210 6.62 -8.07 -2.46
C ILE A 210 5.59 -7.01 -2.09
N TRP A 211 5.74 -6.36 -0.94
CA TRP A 211 4.89 -5.24 -0.55
C TRP A 211 4.96 -4.13 -1.60
N LEU A 212 6.17 -3.75 -2.03
CA LEU A 212 6.35 -2.69 -3.02
C LEU A 212 5.65 -3.06 -4.33
N MET A 213 5.76 -4.31 -4.79
CA MET A 213 5.07 -4.77 -6.00
C MET A 213 3.55 -4.67 -5.83
N ASN A 214 2.97 -5.19 -4.75
CA ASN A 214 1.52 -5.13 -4.54
C ASN A 214 1.03 -3.67 -4.46
N TRP A 215 1.75 -2.80 -3.75
CA TRP A 215 1.38 -1.39 -3.61
C TRP A 215 1.56 -0.62 -4.92
N SER A 216 2.57 -0.99 -5.72
CA SER A 216 2.81 -0.40 -7.03
C SER A 216 1.67 -0.65 -8.02
N LEU A 217 0.91 -1.73 -7.85
CA LEU A 217 -0.23 -2.01 -8.72
C LEU A 217 -1.29 -0.90 -8.62
N PHE A 218 -1.61 -0.43 -7.42
CA PHE A 218 -2.54 0.69 -7.23
C PHE A 218 -2.11 1.95 -7.98
N ILE A 219 -0.82 2.26 -7.98
CA ILE A 219 -0.28 3.47 -8.62
C ILE A 219 -0.21 3.29 -10.13
N PHE A 220 0.29 2.16 -10.60
CA PHE A 220 0.56 1.95 -12.02
C PHE A 220 -0.69 1.66 -12.85
N PHE A 221 -1.75 1.09 -12.28
CA PHE A 221 -3.00 0.91 -13.02
C PHE A 221 -3.76 2.22 -13.23
N ASN A 222 -3.57 3.20 -12.33
CA ASN A 222 -4.21 4.50 -12.41
C ASN A 222 -3.42 5.55 -13.21
N ASN A 223 -2.16 5.27 -13.56
CA ASN A 223 -1.31 6.17 -14.36
C ASN A 223 -1.25 5.73 -15.84
N GLU A 224 -1.38 6.69 -16.76
CA GLU A 224 -1.32 6.47 -18.22
C GLU A 224 -0.04 5.74 -18.67
N ASN A 225 1.10 6.01 -18.01
CA ASN A 225 2.39 5.38 -18.32
C ASN A 225 2.75 4.19 -17.41
N GLY A 226 1.93 3.90 -16.40
CA GLY A 226 2.24 2.91 -15.37
C GLY A 226 2.39 1.48 -15.93
N ARG A 227 1.71 1.15 -17.03
CA ARG A 227 1.78 -0.16 -17.70
C ARG A 227 3.18 -0.51 -18.19
N THR A 228 3.93 0.49 -18.68
CA THR A 228 5.31 0.26 -19.12
C THR A 228 6.24 0.10 -17.91
N GLN A 229 5.96 0.86 -16.85
CA GLN A 229 6.75 0.85 -15.61
C GLN A 229 6.55 -0.45 -14.82
N ILE A 230 5.35 -1.06 -14.82
CA ILE A 230 5.11 -2.41 -14.27
C ILE A 230 6.03 -3.42 -14.96
N ILE A 231 6.05 -3.42 -16.30
CA ILE A 231 6.87 -4.36 -17.07
C ILE A 231 8.35 -4.14 -16.75
N ASP A 232 8.81 -2.89 -16.69
CA ASP A 232 10.20 -2.55 -16.35
C ASP A 232 10.61 -2.94 -14.93
N LEU A 233 9.68 -2.89 -13.98
CA LEU A 233 9.96 -3.18 -12.57
C LEU A 233 9.89 -4.68 -12.29
N PHE A 234 8.82 -5.35 -12.72
CA PHE A 234 8.56 -6.75 -12.38
C PHE A 234 9.46 -7.70 -13.16
N ASN A 235 9.91 -7.31 -14.36
CA ASN A 235 10.81 -8.11 -15.18
C ASN A 235 12.29 -8.02 -14.75
N GLN A 236 12.61 -7.28 -13.68
CA GLN A 236 13.95 -7.28 -13.11
C GLN A 236 14.17 -8.57 -12.31
N ASP A 237 15.31 -9.24 -12.49
CA ASP A 237 15.62 -10.55 -11.89
C ASP A 237 15.32 -10.62 -10.39
N LYS A 238 15.61 -9.55 -9.65
CA LYS A 238 15.38 -9.45 -8.19
C LYS A 238 13.89 -9.53 -7.81
N TYR A 239 13.03 -8.92 -8.61
CA TYR A 239 11.59 -8.85 -8.37
C TYR A 239 10.90 -10.10 -8.93
N LEU A 240 11.35 -10.58 -10.09
CA LEU A 240 10.88 -11.82 -10.70
C LEU A 240 11.09 -13.02 -9.76
N ASN A 241 12.27 -13.15 -9.14
CA ASN A 241 12.53 -14.21 -8.17
C ASN A 241 11.59 -14.14 -6.95
N ALA A 242 11.24 -12.92 -6.52
CA ALA A 242 10.30 -12.71 -5.40
C ALA A 242 8.86 -13.11 -5.78
N ILE A 243 8.45 -12.84 -7.03
CA ILE A 243 7.17 -13.27 -7.59
C ILE A 243 7.08 -14.80 -7.62
N GLN A 244 8.11 -15.48 -8.17
CA GLN A 244 8.15 -16.94 -8.31
C GLN A 244 8.11 -17.67 -6.95
N THR A 245 8.72 -17.11 -5.92
CA THR A 245 8.85 -17.79 -4.63
C THR A 245 7.63 -17.59 -3.72
N ASN A 246 7.11 -16.35 -3.62
CA ASN A 246 6.18 -15.98 -2.54
C ASN A 246 4.86 -15.36 -3.04
N ALA A 247 4.79 -14.87 -4.28
CA ALA A 247 3.64 -14.08 -4.76
C ALA A 247 3.30 -14.36 -6.24
N PRO A 248 2.93 -15.60 -6.61
CA PRO A 248 2.69 -15.97 -8.00
C PRO A 248 1.44 -15.29 -8.60
N HIS A 249 0.52 -14.79 -7.76
CA HIS A 249 -0.67 -14.05 -8.21
C HIS A 249 -0.32 -12.75 -8.96
N LEU A 250 0.86 -12.17 -8.69
CA LEU A 250 1.33 -10.97 -9.39
C LEU A 250 1.58 -11.22 -10.90
N LEU A 251 1.75 -12.47 -11.31
CA LEU A 251 1.89 -12.85 -12.72
C LEU A 251 0.63 -12.55 -13.53
N ARG A 252 -0.57 -12.59 -12.91
CA ARG A 252 -1.84 -12.21 -13.57
C ARG A 252 -1.76 -10.76 -14.05
N TYR A 253 -1.39 -9.84 -13.17
CA TYR A 253 -1.27 -8.41 -13.47
C TYR A 253 -0.13 -8.11 -14.46
N LEU A 254 0.96 -8.87 -14.39
CA LEU A 254 2.04 -8.75 -15.37
C LEU A 254 1.60 -9.24 -16.76
N ALA A 255 0.87 -10.35 -16.83
CA ALA A 255 0.30 -10.88 -18.07
C ALA A 255 -0.67 -9.90 -18.73
N THR A 256 -1.60 -9.31 -17.96
CA THR A 256 -2.53 -8.30 -18.48
C THR A 256 -1.81 -7.05 -18.96
N ALA A 257 -0.81 -6.56 -18.21
CA ALA A 257 0.02 -5.43 -18.62
C ALA A 257 0.75 -5.68 -19.95
N PHE A 258 1.29 -6.89 -20.16
CA PHE A 258 1.93 -7.28 -21.41
C PHE A 258 0.96 -7.40 -22.59
N ILE A 259 -0.23 -7.97 -22.39
CA ILE A 259 -1.25 -8.13 -23.44
C ILE A 259 -1.72 -6.75 -23.93
N VAL A 260 -1.96 -5.83 -23.00
CA VAL A 260 -2.41 -4.46 -23.32
C VAL A 260 -1.29 -3.65 -23.96
N ASN A 261 -0.03 -3.83 -23.53
CA ASN A 261 1.11 -3.07 -24.04
C ASN A 261 1.82 -3.74 -25.23
N LYS A 262 1.35 -3.44 -26.45
CA LYS A 262 1.87 -4.04 -27.70
C LYS A 262 3.31 -3.66 -28.07
N ARG A 263 3.94 -2.70 -27.39
CA ARG A 263 5.26 -2.15 -27.79
C ARG A 263 6.45 -3.01 -27.34
N ARG A 264 6.28 -3.97 -26.42
CA ARG A 264 7.38 -4.69 -25.75
C ARG A 264 7.46 -6.20 -26.06
N ARG A 265 7.36 -6.54 -27.35
CA ARG A 265 7.43 -7.95 -27.83
C ARG A 265 8.69 -8.75 -27.44
N PRO A 266 9.90 -8.18 -27.30
CA PRO A 266 11.07 -8.97 -26.91
C PRO A 266 10.95 -9.54 -25.49
N GLN A 267 10.59 -8.69 -24.52
CA GLN A 267 10.42 -9.05 -23.12
C GLN A 267 9.25 -10.01 -22.90
N PHE A 268 8.26 -9.96 -23.78
CA PHE A 268 7.16 -10.92 -23.78
C PHE A 268 7.62 -12.37 -23.98
N LYS A 269 8.64 -12.61 -24.82
CA LYS A 269 9.17 -13.98 -25.03
C LYS A 269 9.80 -14.55 -23.76
N ASP A 270 10.53 -13.71 -23.03
CA ASP A 270 11.15 -14.11 -21.76
C ASP A 270 10.08 -14.35 -20.69
N PHE A 271 9.05 -13.50 -20.64
CA PHE A 271 7.89 -13.71 -19.77
C PHE A 271 7.15 -15.03 -20.04
N ILE A 272 6.94 -15.42 -21.30
CA ILE A 272 6.32 -16.71 -21.63
C ILE A 272 7.13 -17.91 -21.09
N ARG A 273 8.47 -17.81 -21.04
CA ARG A 273 9.30 -18.86 -20.42
C ARG A 273 9.07 -18.95 -18.91
N VAL A 274 8.92 -17.80 -18.23
CA VAL A 274 8.58 -17.75 -16.80
C VAL A 274 7.20 -18.35 -16.56
N VAL A 275 6.22 -17.98 -17.39
CA VAL A 275 4.87 -18.55 -17.33
C VAL A 275 4.91 -20.06 -17.46
N GLN A 276 5.72 -20.61 -18.37
CA GLN A 276 5.87 -22.05 -18.56
C GLN A 276 6.44 -22.77 -17.32
N GLN A 277 7.36 -22.13 -16.60
CA GLN A 277 7.92 -22.68 -15.35
C GLN A 277 6.89 -22.67 -14.20
N GLU A 278 6.05 -21.64 -14.15
CA GLU A 278 5.11 -21.39 -13.05
C GLU A 278 3.71 -22.03 -13.23
N GLN A 279 3.44 -22.68 -14.36
CA GLN A 279 2.11 -23.30 -14.63
C GLN A 279 1.69 -24.33 -13.58
N HIS A 280 2.66 -24.95 -12.90
CA HIS A 280 2.39 -25.95 -11.87
C HIS A 280 2.01 -25.32 -10.52
N ALA A 281 2.47 -24.09 -10.25
CA ALA A 281 2.33 -23.44 -8.96
C ALA A 281 1.04 -22.60 -8.85
N PHE A 282 0.61 -21.96 -9.95
CA PHE A 282 -0.55 -21.08 -9.94
C PHE A 282 -1.42 -21.26 -11.19
N LYS A 283 -2.68 -21.67 -10.95
CA LYS A 283 -3.69 -21.85 -11.99
C LYS A 283 -4.55 -20.61 -12.10
N ASP A 284 -4.44 -19.94 -13.23
CA ASP A 284 -5.18 -18.73 -13.53
C ASP A 284 -5.64 -18.74 -15.00
N PRO A 285 -6.90 -18.39 -15.30
CA PRO A 285 -7.40 -18.42 -16.67
C PRO A 285 -6.62 -17.53 -17.64
N ILE A 286 -6.10 -16.38 -17.19
CA ILE A 286 -5.33 -15.44 -18.04
C ILE A 286 -3.94 -16.02 -18.35
N ILE A 287 -3.29 -16.61 -17.35
CA ILE A 287 -1.99 -17.26 -17.53
C ILE A 287 -2.13 -18.54 -18.36
N GLU A 288 -3.17 -19.33 -18.10
CA GLU A 288 -3.51 -20.53 -18.89
C GLU A 288 -3.87 -20.19 -20.33
N PHE A 289 -4.57 -19.07 -20.57
CA PHE A 289 -4.83 -18.58 -21.92
C PHE A 289 -3.51 -18.29 -22.66
N LEU A 290 -2.58 -17.58 -22.03
CA LEU A 290 -1.26 -17.31 -22.63
C LEU A 290 -0.47 -18.60 -22.90
N ALA A 291 -0.53 -19.56 -21.98
CA ALA A 291 0.07 -20.87 -22.14
C ALA A 291 -0.52 -21.64 -23.34
N CYS A 292 -1.84 -21.69 -23.46
CA CYS A 292 -2.54 -22.35 -24.56
C CYS A 292 -2.15 -21.75 -25.91
N VAL A 293 -2.07 -20.41 -26.00
CA VAL A 293 -1.77 -19.71 -27.25
C VAL A 293 -0.29 -19.83 -27.66
N TYR A 294 0.64 -19.65 -26.71
CA TYR A 294 2.07 -19.51 -27.04
C TYR A 294 2.93 -20.74 -26.77
N VAL A 295 2.49 -21.67 -25.91
CA VAL A 295 3.23 -22.90 -25.57
C VAL A 295 2.61 -24.10 -26.24
N ASN A 296 1.30 -24.30 -26.06
CA ASN A 296 0.61 -25.51 -26.53
C ASN A 296 0.04 -25.37 -27.95
N TYR A 297 -0.08 -24.13 -28.46
CA TYR A 297 -0.73 -23.82 -29.75
C TYR A 297 -2.15 -24.41 -29.88
N ASP A 298 -2.85 -24.54 -28.75
CA ASP A 298 -4.22 -25.06 -28.66
C ASP A 298 -5.22 -23.89 -28.68
N PHE A 299 -5.74 -23.59 -29.86
CA PHE A 299 -6.67 -22.50 -30.09
C PHE A 299 -8.09 -22.79 -29.58
N ASP A 300 -8.50 -24.06 -29.52
CA ASP A 300 -9.81 -24.45 -28.99
C ASP A 300 -9.84 -24.31 -27.48
N GLY A 301 -8.76 -24.74 -26.80
CA GLY A 301 -8.54 -24.50 -25.38
C GLY A 301 -8.45 -23.01 -25.06
N ALA A 302 -7.70 -22.24 -25.86
CA ALA A 302 -7.59 -20.80 -25.70
C ALA A 302 -8.95 -20.09 -25.82
N GLN A 303 -9.81 -20.49 -26.75
CA GLN A 303 -11.14 -19.88 -26.92
C GLN A 303 -12.04 -20.11 -25.69
N LYS A 304 -11.99 -21.31 -25.09
CA LYS A 304 -12.73 -21.59 -23.85
C LYS A 304 -12.19 -20.75 -22.69
N LYS A 305 -10.86 -20.68 -22.56
CA LYS A 305 -10.20 -19.88 -21.52
C LYS A 305 -10.43 -18.38 -21.70
N MET A 306 -10.60 -17.89 -22.92
CA MET A 306 -10.93 -16.49 -23.17
C MET A 306 -12.29 -16.11 -22.60
N ARG A 307 -13.29 -17.01 -22.65
CA ARG A 307 -14.59 -16.78 -21.99
C ARG A 307 -14.46 -16.76 -20.47
N GLU A 308 -13.66 -17.67 -19.91
CA GLU A 308 -13.34 -17.66 -18.48
C GLU A 308 -12.57 -16.37 -18.08
N CYS A 309 -11.73 -15.81 -18.96
CA CYS A 309 -11.04 -14.55 -18.70
C CYS A 309 -11.98 -13.35 -18.68
N GLU A 310 -13.02 -13.33 -19.53
CA GLU A 310 -14.05 -12.28 -19.52
C GLU A 310 -14.78 -12.27 -18.17
N GLU A 311 -15.18 -13.45 -17.69
CA GLU A 311 -15.77 -13.59 -16.36
C GLU A 311 -14.81 -13.16 -15.24
N VAL A 312 -13.50 -13.38 -15.36
CA VAL A 312 -12.51 -12.96 -14.35
C VAL A 312 -12.28 -11.45 -14.36
N ILE A 313 -12.23 -10.83 -15.54
CA ILE A 313 -11.96 -9.39 -15.67
C ILE A 313 -13.16 -8.56 -15.21
N ASP A 314 -14.39 -9.03 -15.42
CA ASP A 314 -15.58 -8.33 -14.94
C ASP A 314 -15.69 -8.31 -13.40
N LEU A 315 -14.90 -9.14 -12.71
CA LEU A 315 -14.86 -9.29 -11.25
C LEU A 315 -13.76 -8.47 -10.56
N GLU A 316 -12.74 -8.00 -11.28
CA GLU A 316 -11.56 -7.24 -10.75
C GLU A 316 -11.55 -5.77 -11.19
#